data_AF-A0A2A5LTW6-F1
#
_entry.id   AF-A0A2A5LTW6-F1
#
_cell.length_a   1.000
_cell.length_b   1.000
_cell.length_c   1.000
_cell.angle_alpha   90.00
_cell.angle_beta   90.00
_cell.angle_gamma   90.00
#
_symmetry.space_group_name_H-M   'P 1'
#
loop_
_entity.id
_entity.type
_entity.pdbx_description
1 polymer ?
#
loop_
_entity_poly.entity_id
_entity_poly.type
_entity_poly.pdbx_seq_one_letter_code
_entity_poly.pdbx_strand_id
1 'polypeptide(L)'
;MPKMITGKKTQQYSTEFKVKAVEWSHQAHRSVKSVAEALGIHPFMLSRWRKEYREGKFVMKRVKKAPADAKKKIQEQDEVARLKRRVSELQEENDILKKFQRFQAEERRKRSGSSGNTDGNTA
;
A
#
# COMPACT_ATOMS: atom_id res chain seq x y z
N MET A 1 18.05 -2.78 35.49
CA MET A 1 17.63 -1.49 36.08
C MET A 1 17.65 -0.41 35.00
N PRO A 2 16.72 0.55 34.98
CA PRO A 2 16.69 1.63 33.98
C PRO A 2 17.98 2.47 34.04
N LYS A 3 18.60 2.71 32.88
CA LYS A 3 19.84 3.51 32.78
C LYS A 3 19.51 4.98 33.04
N MET A 4 19.93 5.47 34.20
CA MET A 4 19.66 6.84 34.66
C MET A 4 20.64 7.83 34.01
N ILE A 5 20.12 8.95 33.50
CA ILE A 5 20.93 9.88 32.69
C ILE A 5 21.48 11.06 33.51
N THR A 6 20.92 11.39 34.70
CA THR A 6 21.31 12.64 35.40
C THR A 6 21.29 12.57 36.92
N GLY A 7 22.30 13.16 37.58
CA GLY A 7 22.40 13.39 39.02
C GLY A 7 21.58 14.59 39.54
N LYS A 8 20.35 14.78 39.05
CA LYS A 8 19.41 15.81 39.55
C LYS A 8 18.28 15.13 40.35
N LYS A 9 17.63 15.87 41.27
CA LYS A 9 16.48 15.41 42.08
C LYS A 9 15.28 14.91 41.24
N THR A 10 15.28 15.17 39.93
CA THR A 10 14.28 14.65 38.98
C THR A 10 14.86 13.48 38.20
N GLN A 11 14.25 12.30 38.37
CA GLN A 11 14.68 11.08 37.69
C GLN A 11 14.37 11.17 36.20
N GLN A 12 15.40 11.40 35.38
CA GLN A 12 15.27 11.44 33.92
C GLN A 12 15.49 10.05 33.33
N TYR A 13 14.43 9.51 32.72
CA TYR A 13 14.48 8.27 31.94
C TYR A 13 14.86 8.56 30.49
N SER A 14 15.65 7.67 29.88
CA SER A 14 16.00 7.78 28.46
C SER A 14 14.76 7.68 27.58
N THR A 15 14.79 8.38 26.45
CA THR A 15 13.70 8.34 25.47
C THR A 15 13.44 6.91 25.02
N GLU A 16 14.49 6.12 24.79
CA GLU A 16 14.39 4.70 24.44
C GLU A 16 13.66 3.88 25.52
N PHE A 17 13.96 4.13 26.81
CA PHE A 17 13.29 3.45 27.91
C PHE A 17 11.80 3.80 27.94
N LYS A 18 11.45 5.08 27.76
CA LYS A 18 10.05 5.53 27.73
C LYS A 18 9.28 4.91 26.56
N VAL A 19 9.89 4.82 25.38
CA VAL A 19 9.28 4.18 24.20
C VAL A 19 9.02 2.70 24.45
N LYS A 20 10.03 1.94 24.89
CA LYS A 20 9.88 0.52 25.20
C LYS A 20 8.83 0.26 26.29
N ALA A 21 8.77 1.12 27.31
CA ALA A 21 7.75 1.04 28.35
C ALA A 21 6.33 1.25 27.80
N VAL A 22 6.15 2.20 26.89
CA VAL A 22 4.86 2.47 26.25
C VAL A 22 4.45 1.32 25.32
N GLU A 23 5.35 0.81 24.48
CA GLU A 23 5.12 -0.36 23.64
C GLU A 23 4.71 -1.58 24.47
N TRP A 24 5.39 -1.81 25.59
CA TRP A 24 5.07 -2.91 26.50
C TRP A 24 3.66 -2.78 27.09
N SER A 25 3.20 -1.55 27.33
CA SER A 25 1.85 -1.24 27.82
C SER A 25 0.72 -1.39 26.79
N HIS A 26 1.06 -1.55 25.51
CA HIS A 26 0.08 -1.75 24.43
C HIS A 26 -0.22 -3.23 24.15
N GLN A 27 0.49 -4.16 24.79
CA GLN A 27 0.20 -5.59 24.67
C GLN A 27 -1.18 -5.92 25.25
N ALA A 28 -1.98 -6.70 24.51
CA ALA A 28 -3.41 -6.95 24.77
C ALA A 28 -3.74 -7.55 26.16
N HIS A 29 -2.73 -8.07 26.88
CA HIS A 29 -2.90 -8.72 28.18
C HIS A 29 -2.19 -7.99 29.34
N ARG A 30 -1.76 -6.74 29.14
CA ARG A 30 -1.04 -5.98 30.18
C ARG A 30 -1.74 -4.69 30.54
N SER A 31 -1.99 -4.51 31.84
CA SER A 31 -2.47 -3.23 32.36
C SER A 31 -1.29 -2.27 32.55
N VAL A 32 -1.58 -0.97 32.46
CA VAL A 32 -0.60 0.09 32.75
C VAL A 32 0.00 -0.08 34.15
N LYS A 33 -0.82 -0.49 35.13
CA LYS A 33 -0.40 -0.72 36.52
C LYS A 33 0.63 -1.86 36.61
N SER A 34 0.33 -3.01 36.02
CA SER A 34 1.24 -4.17 36.01
C SER A 34 2.57 -3.87 35.33
N VAL A 35 2.54 -3.17 34.20
CA VAL A 35 3.77 -2.79 33.48
C VAL A 35 4.59 -1.78 34.27
N ALA A 36 3.93 -0.83 34.94
CA ALA A 36 4.59 0.15 35.77
C ALA A 36 5.27 -0.48 37.01
N GLU A 37 4.58 -1.41 37.68
CA GLU A 37 5.13 -2.19 38.79
C GLU A 37 6.35 -3.01 38.35
N ALA A 38 6.26 -3.71 37.21
CA ALA A 38 7.37 -4.51 36.68
C ALA A 38 8.59 -3.67 36.27
N LEU A 39 8.37 -2.43 35.83
CA LEU A 39 9.44 -1.48 35.49
C LEU A 39 9.96 -0.68 36.70
N GLY A 40 9.32 -0.80 37.87
CA GLY A 40 9.64 0.00 39.05
C GLY A 40 9.34 1.49 38.88
N ILE A 41 8.34 1.84 38.07
CA ILE A 41 7.92 3.22 37.80
C ILE A 41 6.51 3.48 38.34
N HIS A 42 6.21 4.72 38.69
CA HIS A 42 4.85 5.08 39.12
C HIS A 42 3.86 4.97 37.93
N PRO A 43 2.67 4.34 38.06
CA PRO A 43 1.71 4.16 36.96
C PRO A 43 1.32 5.47 36.25
N PHE A 44 1.23 6.57 36.99
CA PHE A 44 0.99 7.91 36.44
C PHE A 44 2.05 8.31 35.38
N MET A 45 3.32 7.97 35.59
CA MET A 45 4.37 8.27 34.62
C MET A 45 4.16 7.51 33.32
N LEU A 46 3.76 6.24 33.39
CA LEU A 46 3.51 5.44 32.20
C LEU A 46 2.28 5.96 31.42
N SER A 47 1.21 6.35 32.13
CA SER A 47 0.05 7.04 31.52
C SER A 47 0.45 8.35 30.84
N ARG A 48 1.29 9.15 31.51
CA ARG A 48 1.85 10.37 30.94
C ARG A 48 2.69 10.08 29.69
N TRP A 49 3.52 9.04 29.70
CA TRP A 49 4.30 8.66 28.53
C TRP A 49 3.43 8.12 27.39
N ARG A 50 2.34 7.40 27.66
CA ARG A 50 1.38 7.03 26.60
C ARG A 50 0.77 8.26 25.93
N LYS A 51 0.47 9.31 26.69
CA LYS A 51 0.03 10.61 26.15
C LYS A 51 1.12 11.28 25.32
N GLU A 52 2.34 11.39 25.86
CA GLU A 52 3.49 12.00 25.17
C GLU A 52 3.90 11.21 23.90
N TYR A 53 3.69 9.89 23.88
CA TYR A 53 3.89 9.03 22.71
C TYR A 53 2.86 9.29 21.61
N ARG A 54 1.57 9.43 21.97
CA ARG A 54 0.52 9.85 21.01
C ARG A 54 0.76 11.26 20.47
N GLU A 55 1.26 12.16 21.32
CA GLU A 55 1.63 13.53 20.94
C GLU A 55 2.95 13.61 20.16
N GLY A 56 3.63 12.48 19.93
CA GLY A 56 4.85 12.41 19.13
C GLY A 56 6.10 13.00 19.79
N LYS A 57 6.10 13.22 21.11
CA LYS A 57 7.23 13.86 21.84
C LYS A 57 8.46 12.96 21.99
N PHE A 58 8.29 11.65 21.99
CA PHE A 58 9.40 10.68 22.11
C PHE A 58 10.00 10.25 20.78
N VAL A 59 9.26 10.44 19.70
CA VAL A 59 9.81 10.25 18.38
C VAL A 59 10.67 11.48 18.16
N MET A 60 12.00 11.34 18.32
CA MET A 60 12.98 12.29 17.77
C MET A 60 12.39 12.81 16.48
N LYS A 61 12.10 14.12 16.41
CA LYS A 61 11.53 14.83 15.27
C LYS A 61 11.06 13.82 14.23
N ARG A 62 9.79 13.42 14.20
CA ARG A 62 9.23 13.03 12.91
C ARG A 62 9.38 14.28 12.06
N VAL A 63 10.53 14.38 11.43
CA VAL A 63 10.90 15.35 10.43
C VAL A 63 9.86 15.08 9.37
N LYS A 64 8.81 15.89 9.48
CA LYS A 64 7.94 16.32 8.42
C LYS A 64 7.00 15.20 7.95
N LYS A 65 5.69 15.47 8.02
CA LYS A 65 4.75 15.27 6.90
C LYS A 65 5.44 14.49 5.78
N ALA A 66 5.10 13.21 5.60
CA ALA A 66 5.73 12.31 4.61
C ALA A 66 6.22 13.12 3.40
N PRO A 67 7.51 13.01 3.00
CA PRO A 67 8.07 13.86 1.96
C PRO A 67 7.12 13.85 0.77
N ALA A 68 6.83 15.01 0.19
CA ALA A 68 5.88 15.12 -0.92
C ALA A 68 6.20 14.09 -2.02
N ASP A 69 7.47 13.70 -2.14
CA ASP A 69 8.00 12.66 -3.02
C ASP A 69 7.41 11.26 -2.79
N ALA A 70 7.08 10.88 -1.54
CA ALA A 70 6.42 9.61 -1.25
C ALA A 70 4.97 9.59 -1.71
N LYS A 71 4.27 10.73 -1.63
CA LYS A 71 2.90 10.87 -2.16
C LYS A 71 2.90 10.89 -3.69
N LYS A 72 3.88 11.56 -4.30
CA LYS A 72 4.09 11.57 -5.76
C LYS A 72 4.35 10.16 -6.29
N LYS A 73 5.22 9.38 -5.64
CA LYS A 73 5.48 7.98 -6.03
C LYS A 73 4.24 7.10 -5.98
N ILE A 74 3.36 7.28 -4.99
CA ILE A 74 2.10 6.53 -4.91
C ILE A 74 1.17 6.92 -6.06
N GLN A 75 1.04 8.23 -6.35
CA GLN A 75 0.25 8.72 -7.48
C GLN A 75 0.79 8.23 -8.83
N GLU A 76 2.11 8.28 -9.03
CA GLU A 76 2.78 7.76 -10.22
C GLU A 76 2.52 6.26 -10.40
N GLN A 77 2.56 5.48 -9.31
CA GLN A 77 2.25 4.04 -9.36
C GLN A 77 0.79 3.76 -9.74
N ASP A 78 -0.16 4.54 -9.20
CA ASP A 78 -1.58 4.42 -9.54
C ASP A 78 -1.84 4.80 -11.01
N GLU A 79 -1.20 5.85 -11.51
CA GLU A 79 -1.29 6.25 -12.93
C GLU A 79 -0.71 5.18 -13.86
N VAL A 80 0.44 4.60 -13.52
CA VAL A 80 1.05 3.50 -14.29
C VAL A 80 0.12 2.29 -14.31
N ALA A 81 -0.52 1.94 -13.19
CA ALA A 81 -1.47 0.84 -13.13
C ALA A 81 -2.70 1.10 -14.01
N ARG A 82 -3.24 2.33 -13.98
CA ARG A 82 -4.38 2.75 -14.81
C ARG A 82 -4.04 2.72 -16.30
N LEU A 83 -2.88 3.25 -16.68
CA LEU A 83 -2.43 3.26 -18.07
C LEU A 83 -2.20 1.85 -18.60
N LYS A 84 -1.60 0.95 -17.80
CA LYS A 84 -1.42 -0.46 -18.18
C LYS A 84 -2.74 -1.17 -18.45
N ARG A 85 -3.76 -0.94 -17.62
CA ARG A 85 -5.12 -1.49 -17.87
C ARG A 85 -5.68 -0.97 -19.19
N ARG A 86 -5.57 0.34 -19.44
CA ARG A 86 -6.08 0.93 -20.68
C ARG A 86 -5.38 0.39 -21.93
N VAL A 87 -4.08 0.16 -21.86
CA VAL A 87 -3.32 -0.45 -22.96
C VAL A 87 -3.79 -1.88 -23.21
N SER A 88 -4.04 -2.67 -22.17
CA SER A 88 -4.57 -4.04 -22.32
C SER A 88 -5.93 -4.05 -23.00
N GLU A 89 -6.87 -3.22 -22.53
CA GLU A 89 -8.21 -3.07 -23.12
C GLU A 89 -8.13 -2.69 -24.61
N LEU A 90 -7.34 -1.66 -24.94
CA LEU A 90 -7.17 -1.20 -26.31
C LEU A 90 -6.50 -2.25 -27.22
N GLN A 91 -5.61 -3.07 -26.66
CA GLN A 91 -4.98 -4.16 -27.39
C GLN A 91 -5.99 -5.27 -27.71
N GLU A 92 -6.83 -5.63 -26.74
CA GLU A 92 -7.91 -6.60 -26.91
C GLU A 92 -8.92 -6.13 -27.97
N GLU A 93 -9.38 -4.86 -27.88
CA GLU A 93 -10.26 -4.26 -28.88
C GLU A 93 -9.65 -4.30 -30.29
N ASN A 94 -8.37 -3.94 -30.43
CA ASN A 94 -7.66 -4.00 -31.70
C ASN A 94 -7.57 -5.42 -32.25
N ASP A 95 -7.30 -6.40 -31.40
CA ASP A 95 -7.18 -7.79 -31.82
C ASP A 95 -8.54 -8.34 -32.27
N ILE A 96 -9.64 -7.97 -31.61
CA ILE A 96 -10.99 -8.31 -32.04
C ILE A 96 -11.29 -7.69 -33.41
N LEU A 97 -10.99 -6.40 -33.59
CA LEU A 97 -11.21 -5.70 -34.87
C LEU A 97 -10.41 -6.33 -36.01
N LYS A 98 -9.14 -6.67 -35.77
CA LYS A 98 -8.29 -7.36 -36.76
C LYS A 98 -8.83 -8.75 -37.10
N LYS A 99 -9.29 -9.52 -36.10
CA LYS A 99 -9.93 -10.83 -36.34
C LYS A 99 -11.19 -10.68 -37.17
N PHE A 100 -12.00 -9.66 -36.89
CA PHE A 100 -13.23 -9.38 -37.64
C PHE A 100 -12.94 -8.99 -39.10
N GLN A 101 -11.93 -8.16 -39.34
CA GLN A 101 -11.49 -7.82 -40.70
C GLN A 101 -11.05 -9.07 -41.49
N ARG A 102 -10.27 -9.96 -40.85
CA ARG A 102 -9.86 -11.23 -41.47
C ARG A 102 -11.06 -12.12 -41.79
N PHE A 103 -12.01 -12.23 -40.86
CA PHE A 103 -13.24 -12.99 -41.06
C PHE A 103 -14.03 -12.45 -42.26
N GLN A 104 -14.22 -11.13 -42.35
CA GLN A 104 -14.90 -10.53 -43.50
C GLN A 104 -14.18 -10.79 -44.83
N ALA A 105 -12.85 -10.71 -44.85
CA ALA A 105 -12.07 -11.00 -46.05
C ALA A 105 -12.23 -12.46 -46.50
N GLU A 106 -12.22 -13.40 -45.55
CA GLU A 106 -12.44 -14.83 -45.80
C GLU A 106 -13.86 -15.10 -46.32
N GLU A 107 -14.89 -14.48 -45.75
CA GLU A 107 -16.27 -14.61 -46.21
C GLU A 107 -16.46 -14.08 -47.64
N ARG A 108 -15.81 -12.97 -48.00
CA ARG A 108 -15.81 -12.45 -49.38
C ARG A 108 -15.13 -13.42 -50.35
N ARG A 109 -14.05 -14.08 -49.94
CA ARG A 109 -13.36 -15.11 -50.74
C ARG A 109 -14.23 -16.34 -50.96
N LYS A 110 -14.91 -16.83 -49.92
CA LYS A 110 -15.81 -17.99 -50.02
C LYS A 110 -17.01 -17.73 -50.94
N ARG A 111 -17.61 -16.53 -50.85
CA ARG A 111 -18.73 -16.14 -51.73
C ARG A 111 -18.31 -16.00 -53.20
N SER A 112 -17.10 -15.50 -53.46
CA SER A 112 -16.57 -15.38 -54.83
C SER A 112 -16.09 -16.72 -55.42
N GLY A 113 -15.65 -17.68 -54.60
CA GLY A 113 -15.30 -19.04 -55.04
C GLY A 113 -16.49 -19.95 -55.36
N SER A 114 -17.72 -19.57 -55.04
CA SER A 114 -18.93 -20.39 -55.25
C SER A 114 -19.66 -20.12 -56.58
N SER A 115 -19.14 -19.24 -57.44
CA SER A 115 -19.80 -18.81 -58.69
C SER A 115 -19.17 -19.41 -59.96
N GLY A 116 -18.88 -20.72 -59.97
CA GLY A 116 -18.32 -21.35 -61.17
C GLY A 116 -18.43 -22.87 -61.17
N ASN A 117 -19.63 -23.41 -61.37
CA ASN A 117 -19.89 -24.45 -62.38
C ASN A 117 -21.38 -24.81 -62.42
N THR A 118 -22.13 -24.17 -63.32
CA THR A 118 -23.34 -24.77 -63.90
C THR A 118 -23.20 -24.64 -65.41
N ASP A 119 -22.32 -25.47 -65.97
CA ASP A 119 -22.24 -25.65 -67.42
C ASP A 119 -23.56 -26.23 -67.91
N GLY A 120 -24.14 -25.54 -68.89
CA GLY A 120 -25.42 -25.89 -69.49
C GLY A 120 -25.37 -27.25 -70.18
N ASN A 121 -26.39 -28.06 -69.94
CA ASN A 121 -26.73 -29.18 -70.82
C ASN A 121 -28.06 -28.86 -71.51
N THR A 122 -27.94 -28.36 -72.75
CA THR A 122 -29.02 -28.26 -73.72
C THR A 122 -29.16 -29.62 -74.41
N ALA A 123 -30.33 -30.24 -74.31
CA ALA A 123 -30.87 -31.21 -75.26
C ALA A 123 -32.39 -31.18 -75.19
#